data_AF-A0A0B8PDD9-F1
#
_entry.id   AF-A0A0B8PDD9-F1
#
_cell.length_a   1.000
_cell.length_b   1.000
_cell.length_c   1.000
_cell.angle_alpha   90.00
_cell.angle_beta   90.00
_cell.angle_gamma   90.00
#
_symmetry.space_group_name_H-M   'P 1'
#
loop_
_entity.id
_entity.type
_entity.pdbx_description
1 polymer ?
#
loop_
_entity_poly.entity_id
_entity_poly.type
_entity_poly.pdbx_seq_one_letter_code
_entity_poly.pdbx_strand_id
1 'polypeptide(L)'
;MPWIYAIIGLFAGIIIGIIISRITTPQYQKQKELQKELETSKFELEQQRQDLNDHFSETANMLDNLGKEYRKLYEHMAKTSNDLLPNLPEQDNPFAKRIEAKQDDTSKPDADAQPKDYANGATGMLKEEEKVILKAPEAVKAT
;
A
#
# COMPACT_ATOMS: atom_id res chain seq x y z
N MET A 1 -48.50 -40.03 42.21
CA MET A 1 -47.76 -40.42 41.00
C MET A 1 -46.82 -39.28 40.60
N PRO A 2 -45.49 -39.45 40.69
CA PRO A 2 -44.49 -38.39 40.49
C PRO A 2 -44.31 -37.92 39.03
N TRP A 3 -44.83 -38.66 38.06
CA TRP A 3 -44.75 -38.35 36.62
C TRP A 3 -45.37 -37.00 36.19
N ILE A 4 -46.30 -36.44 36.97
CA ILE A 4 -47.00 -35.18 36.62
C ILE A 4 -46.04 -33.98 36.68
N TYR A 5 -45.10 -33.99 37.63
CA TYR A 5 -44.11 -32.93 37.79
C TYR A 5 -43.07 -32.95 36.67
N ALA A 6 -42.77 -34.13 36.12
CA ALA A 6 -41.91 -34.26 34.95
C ALA A 6 -42.53 -33.61 33.71
N ILE A 7 -43.84 -33.77 33.51
CA ILE A 7 -44.59 -33.17 32.40
C ILE A 7 -44.65 -31.65 32.53
N ILE A 8 -44.89 -31.14 33.75
CA ILE A 8 -44.94 -29.69 34.02
C ILE A 8 -43.55 -29.05 33.84
N GLY A 9 -42.49 -29.70 34.33
CA GLY A 9 -41.12 -29.24 34.16
C GLY A 9 -40.69 -29.20 32.69
N LEU A 10 -41.13 -30.17 31.88
CA LEU A 10 -40.86 -30.20 30.44
C LEU A 10 -41.52 -29.01 29.73
N PHE A 11 -42.79 -28.72 30.02
CA PHE A 11 -43.47 -27.55 29.45
C PHE A 11 -42.84 -26.24 29.88
N ALA A 12 -42.50 -26.09 31.16
CA ALA A 12 -41.82 -24.90 31.67
C ALA A 12 -40.43 -24.72 31.02
N GLY A 13 -39.68 -25.81 30.87
CA GLY A 13 -38.37 -25.81 30.21
C GLY A 13 -38.44 -25.43 28.74
N ILE A 14 -39.46 -25.87 28.00
CA ILE A 14 -39.68 -25.47 26.60
C ILE A 14 -39.96 -23.97 26.51
N ILE A 15 -40.82 -23.43 27.36
CA ILE A 15 -41.17 -22.00 27.35
C ILE A 15 -39.93 -21.16 27.66
N ILE A 16 -39.18 -21.53 28.70
CA ILE A 16 -37.95 -20.83 29.10
C ILE A 16 -36.87 -20.97 28.01
N GLY A 17 -36.73 -22.15 27.42
CA GLY A 17 -35.79 -22.41 26.33
C GLY A 17 -36.06 -21.56 25.10
N ILE A 18 -37.34 -21.38 24.72
CA ILE A 18 -37.74 -20.50 23.63
C ILE A 18 -37.38 -19.04 23.94
N ILE A 19 -37.68 -18.56 25.16
CA ILE A 19 -37.38 -17.19 25.58
C ILE A 19 -35.87 -16.91 25.52
N ILE A 20 -35.06 -17.80 26.08
CA ILE A 20 -33.60 -17.67 26.06
C ILE A 20 -33.10 -17.71 24.61
N SER A 21 -33.55 -18.66 23.79
CA SER A 21 -33.14 -18.77 22.39
C SER A 21 -33.45 -17.50 21.59
N ARG A 22 -34.59 -16.85 21.85
CA ARG A 22 -35.04 -15.62 21.16
C ARG A 22 -34.21 -14.41 21.56
N ILE A 23 -33.70 -14.37 22.79
CA ILE A 23 -32.80 -13.31 23.27
C ILE A 23 -31.36 -13.56 22.78
N THR A 24 -30.95 -14.83 22.66
CA THR A 24 -29.59 -15.24 22.25
C THR A 24 -29.40 -15.33 20.73
N THR A 25 -30.36 -14.92 19.90
CA THR A 25 -30.17 -14.81 18.44
C THR A 25 -29.88 -13.36 17.92
N PRO A 26 -28.79 -12.68 18.32
CA PRO A 26 -28.29 -11.50 17.62
C PRO A 26 -27.35 -11.83 16.45
N GLN A 27 -27.07 -13.11 16.18
CA GLN A 27 -26.10 -13.58 15.18
C GLN A 27 -26.35 -13.06 13.76
N TYR A 28 -27.62 -12.90 13.35
CA TYR A 28 -27.96 -12.36 12.02
C TYR A 28 -27.63 -10.87 11.87
N GLN A 29 -27.75 -10.09 12.95
CA GLN A 29 -27.42 -8.66 12.92
C GLN A 29 -25.91 -8.45 12.83
N LYS A 30 -25.12 -9.28 13.54
CA LYS A 30 -23.66 -9.22 13.49
C LYS A 30 -23.09 -9.53 12.12
N GLN A 31 -23.64 -10.50 11.40
CA GLN A 31 -23.20 -10.79 10.03
C GLN A 31 -23.51 -9.65 9.06
N LYS A 32 -24.65 -8.98 9.25
CA LYS A 32 -25.04 -7.81 8.46
C LYS A 32 -24.17 -6.59 8.77
N GLU A 33 -23.82 -6.38 10.03
CA GLU A 33 -22.85 -5.36 10.45
C GLU A 33 -21.47 -5.62 9.86
N LEU A 34 -20.96 -6.86 9.92
CA LEU A 34 -19.66 -7.21 9.37
C LEU A 34 -19.60 -7.05 7.84
N GLN A 35 -20.66 -7.43 7.12
CA GLN A 35 -20.75 -7.16 5.68
C GLN A 35 -20.79 -5.67 5.38
N LYS A 36 -21.56 -4.90 6.16
CA LYS A 36 -21.64 -3.45 6.01
C LYS A 36 -20.28 -2.80 6.28
N GLU A 37 -19.56 -3.22 7.31
CA GLU A 37 -18.23 -2.71 7.65
C GLU A 37 -17.21 -3.00 6.53
N LEU A 38 -17.26 -4.21 5.94
CA LEU A 38 -16.44 -4.53 4.76
C LEU A 38 -16.79 -3.67 3.54
N GLU A 39 -18.07 -3.47 3.24
CA GLU A 39 -18.49 -2.59 2.14
C GLU A 39 -18.07 -1.14 2.38
N THR A 40 -18.21 -0.66 3.62
CA THR A 40 -17.82 0.71 4.00
C THR A 40 -16.31 0.90 3.85
N SER A 41 -15.51 -0.03 4.37
CA SER A 41 -14.05 0.03 4.26
C SER A 41 -13.56 -0.05 2.80
N LYS A 42 -14.19 -0.89 1.97
CA LYS A 42 -13.89 -0.94 0.53
C LYS A 42 -14.24 0.37 -0.17
N PHE A 43 -15.38 0.97 0.16
CA PHE A 43 -15.79 2.25 -0.38
C PHE A 43 -14.82 3.37 0.02
N GLU A 44 -14.40 3.42 1.28
CA GLU A 44 -13.38 4.37 1.76
C GLU A 44 -12.04 4.21 1.03
N LEU A 45 -11.62 2.97 0.80
CA LEU A 45 -10.40 2.66 0.04
C LEU A 45 -10.48 3.13 -1.42
N GLU A 46 -11.61 2.88 -2.08
CA GLU A 46 -11.85 3.33 -3.45
C GLU A 46 -11.88 4.87 -3.52
N GLN A 47 -12.49 5.52 -2.54
CA GLN A 47 -12.53 6.97 -2.45
C GLN A 47 -11.14 7.56 -2.24
N GLN A 48 -10.31 6.97 -1.38
CA GLN A 48 -8.90 7.37 -1.21
C GLN A 48 -8.08 7.13 -2.49
N ARG A 49 -8.32 6.02 -3.20
CA ARG A 49 -7.68 5.72 -4.49
C ARG A 49 -8.02 6.79 -5.53
N GLN A 50 -9.29 7.19 -5.58
CA GLN A 50 -9.76 8.22 -6.50
C GLN A 50 -9.16 9.60 -6.14
N ASP A 51 -9.21 9.98 -4.86
CA ASP A 51 -8.65 11.25 -4.39
C ASP A 51 -7.15 11.35 -4.69
N LEU A 52 -6.39 10.27 -4.46
CA LEU A 52 -4.97 10.20 -4.83
C LEU A 52 -4.77 10.35 -6.34
N ASN A 53 -5.58 9.67 -7.16
CA ASN A 53 -5.45 9.74 -8.60
C ASN A 53 -5.73 11.17 -9.13
N ASP A 54 -6.73 11.83 -8.56
CA ASP A 54 -7.06 13.22 -8.90
C ASP A 54 -5.91 14.15 -8.46
N HIS A 55 -5.35 13.97 -7.26
CA HIS A 55 -4.22 14.76 -6.76
C HIS A 55 -2.95 14.57 -7.60
N PHE A 56 -2.65 13.34 -8.03
CA PHE A 56 -1.52 13.06 -8.92
C PHE A 56 -1.73 13.62 -10.32
N SER A 57 -2.97 13.61 -10.83
CA SER A 57 -3.30 14.22 -12.12
C SER A 57 -3.14 15.74 -12.07
N GLU A 58 -3.59 16.37 -10.99
CA GLU A 58 -3.39 17.79 -10.74
C GLU A 58 -1.90 18.13 -10.60
N THR A 59 -1.16 17.33 -9.83
CA THR A 59 0.29 17.50 -9.65
C THR A 59 1.04 17.34 -10.97
N ALA A 60 0.65 16.39 -11.83
CA ALA A 60 1.25 16.22 -13.15
C ALA A 60 1.04 17.46 -14.03
N ASN A 61 -0.15 18.06 -13.98
CA ASN A 61 -0.43 19.32 -14.68
C ASN A 61 0.41 20.48 -14.13
N MET A 62 0.55 20.58 -12.80
CA MET A 62 1.42 21.59 -12.17
C MET A 62 2.88 21.38 -12.56
N LEU A 63 3.36 20.14 -12.58
CA LEU A 63 4.73 19.80 -12.94
C LEU A 63 5.04 20.08 -14.42
N ASP A 64 4.08 19.85 -15.31
CA ASP A 64 4.18 20.23 -16.73
C ASP A 64 4.32 21.76 -16.88
N ASN A 65 3.51 22.53 -16.16
CA ASN A 65 3.62 23.99 -16.15
C ASN A 65 4.96 24.46 -15.59
N LEU A 66 5.42 23.87 -14.48
CA LEU A 66 6.73 24.18 -13.91
C LEU A 66 7.87 23.85 -14.88
N GLY A 67 7.80 22.71 -15.57
CA GLY A 67 8.77 22.33 -16.60
C GLY A 67 8.82 23.32 -17.75
N LYS A 68 7.67 23.84 -18.20
CA LYS A 68 7.58 24.90 -19.21
C LYS A 68 8.18 26.21 -18.72
N GLU A 69 7.88 26.61 -17.48
CA GLU A 69 8.44 27.82 -16.87
C GLU A 69 9.96 27.73 -16.69
N TYR A 70 10.46 26.58 -16.24
CA TYR A 70 11.89 26.30 -16.13
C TYR A 70 12.60 26.41 -17.48
N ARG A 71 12.02 25.84 -18.54
CA ARG A 71 12.55 25.97 -19.91
C ARG A 71 12.60 27.42 -20.37
N LYS A 72 11.53 28.18 -20.16
CA LYS A 72 11.48 29.61 -20.51
C LYS A 72 12.55 30.42 -19.77
N LEU A 73 12.73 30.15 -18.47
CA LEU A 73 13.77 30.78 -17.68
C LEU A 73 15.16 30.47 -18.25
N TYR A 74 15.43 29.21 -18.56
CA TYR A 74 16.70 28.80 -19.16
C TYR A 74 16.94 29.48 -20.52
N GLU A 75 15.94 29.48 -21.41
CA GLU A 75 16.03 30.18 -22.70
C GLU A 75 16.28 31.68 -22.54
N HIS A 76 15.63 32.30 -21.56
CA HIS A 76 15.83 33.71 -21.25
C HIS A 76 17.25 33.99 -20.76
N MET A 77 17.79 33.13 -19.88
CA MET A 77 19.17 33.24 -19.40
C MET A 77 20.17 33.00 -20.52
N ALA A 78 19.95 31.99 -21.38
CA ALA A 78 20.78 31.72 -22.54
C ALA A 78 20.81 32.91 -23.52
N LYS A 79 19.64 33.49 -23.82
CA LYS A 79 19.51 34.67 -24.68
C LYS A 79 20.22 35.89 -24.06
N THR A 80 19.98 36.15 -22.78
CA THR A 80 20.60 37.26 -22.04
C THR A 80 22.11 37.11 -21.98
N SER A 81 22.62 35.90 -21.72
CA SER A 81 24.05 35.62 -21.72
C SER A 81 24.68 35.90 -23.08
N ASN A 82 24.02 35.52 -24.18
CA ASN A 82 24.53 35.75 -25.53
C ASN A 82 24.51 37.24 -25.92
N ASP A 83 23.53 38.00 -25.43
CA ASP A 83 23.39 39.43 -25.69
C ASP A 83 24.42 40.28 -24.89
N LEU A 84 24.65 39.94 -23.61
CA LEU A 84 25.64 40.65 -22.78
C LEU A 84 27.09 40.21 -23.03
N LEU A 85 27.32 38.99 -23.51
CA LEU A 85 28.66 38.42 -23.71
C LEU A 85 28.84 37.87 -25.14
N PRO A 86 28.79 38.74 -26.17
CA PRO A 86 28.76 38.32 -27.58
C PRO A 86 30.05 37.70 -28.12
N ASN A 87 31.18 37.82 -27.40
CA ASN A 87 32.48 37.25 -27.78
C ASN A 87 32.92 36.09 -26.89
N LEU A 88 32.04 35.55 -26.04
CA LEU A 88 32.38 34.42 -25.20
C LEU A 88 32.33 33.12 -26.01
N PRO A 89 33.40 32.30 -26.02
CA PRO A 89 33.34 31.00 -26.67
C PRO A 89 32.25 30.14 -26.04
N GLU A 90 31.51 29.37 -26.85
CA GLU A 90 30.38 28.52 -26.38
C GLU A 90 30.78 27.55 -25.25
N GLN A 91 32.06 27.20 -25.18
CA GLN A 91 32.62 26.34 -24.13
C GLN A 91 32.59 26.98 -22.73
N ASP A 92 32.67 28.31 -22.65
CA ASP A 92 32.66 29.07 -21.40
C ASP A 92 31.26 29.58 -21.03
N ASN A 93 30.26 29.40 -21.89
CA ASN A 93 28.88 29.79 -21.62
C ASN A 93 28.10 28.62 -20.98
N PRO A 94 27.77 28.68 -19.66
CA PRO A 94 27.04 27.62 -18.98
C PRO A 94 25.59 27.45 -19.48
N PHE A 95 25.09 28.39 -20.28
CA PHE A 95 23.76 28.39 -20.86
C PHE A 95 23.72 28.05 -22.36
N ALA A 96 24.87 27.79 -22.99
CA ALA A 96 24.93 27.45 -24.42
C ALA A 96 24.35 26.05 -24.71
N LYS A 97 24.40 25.13 -23.73
CA LYS A 97 23.87 23.77 -23.87
C LYS A 97 22.35 23.77 -23.70
N ARG A 98 21.61 23.99 -24.79
CA ARG A 98 20.14 23.91 -24.80
C ARG A 98 19.67 22.62 -24.11
N ILE A 99 18.69 22.76 -23.21
CA ILE A 99 17.95 21.65 -22.61
C ILE A 99 16.97 21.10 -23.65
N GLU A 100 17.51 20.64 -24.79
CA GLU A 100 16.80 19.77 -25.69
C GLU A 100 16.67 18.44 -24.95
N ALA A 101 15.42 18.07 -24.62
CA ALA A 101 15.15 16.73 -24.16
C ALA A 101 15.66 15.79 -25.27
N LYS A 102 16.72 15.04 -24.99
CA LYS A 102 17.12 13.89 -25.78
C LYS A 102 15.99 12.85 -25.67
N GLN A 103 14.93 13.06 -26.44
CA GLN A 103 14.12 11.96 -26.97
C GLN A 103 15.06 11.18 -27.90
N ASP A 104 15.04 9.86 -27.79
CA ASP A 104 15.94 8.92 -28.46
C ASP A 104 17.39 8.88 -27.94
N ASP A 105 17.58 8.09 -26.89
CA ASP A 105 18.50 6.96 -27.04
C ASP A 105 18.08 5.85 -26.09
N THR A 106 17.91 4.66 -26.66
CA THR A 106 17.60 3.40 -25.98
C THR A 106 18.81 2.92 -25.18
N SER A 107 19.33 3.74 -24.28
CA SER A 107 20.35 3.34 -23.32
C SER A 107 19.62 2.79 -22.10
N LYS A 108 19.59 1.47 -21.98
CA LYS A 108 19.14 0.77 -20.76
C LYS A 108 19.70 1.51 -19.54
N PRO A 109 18.88 1.90 -18.55
CA PRO A 109 19.44 2.39 -17.31
C PRO A 109 20.20 1.21 -16.70
N ASP A 110 21.52 1.37 -16.50
CA ASP A 110 22.30 0.42 -15.71
C ASP A 110 21.62 0.29 -14.35
N ALA A 111 20.99 -0.85 -14.13
CA ALA A 111 20.28 -1.21 -12.89
C ALA A 111 21.23 -1.32 -11.67
N ASP A 112 22.52 -1.04 -11.87
CA ASP A 112 23.57 -1.07 -10.84
C ASP A 112 23.84 0.29 -10.18
N ALA A 113 23.30 1.40 -10.71
CA ALA A 113 23.55 2.73 -10.16
C ALA A 113 22.55 3.15 -9.06
N GLN A 114 21.50 2.36 -8.80
CA GLN A 114 20.55 2.66 -7.73
C GLN A 114 20.99 1.95 -6.43
N PRO A 115 21.00 2.65 -5.28
CA PRO A 115 21.34 2.04 -4.01
C PRO A 115 20.38 0.89 -3.72
N LYS A 116 20.94 -0.33 -3.58
CA LYS A 116 20.20 -1.59 -3.40
C LYS A 116 19.66 -1.79 -1.98
N ASP A 117 19.54 -0.72 -1.21
CA ASP A 117 19.22 -0.77 0.23
C ASP A 117 17.74 -1.00 0.55
N TYR A 118 16.87 -1.14 -0.46
CA TYR A 118 15.43 -1.26 -0.26
C TYR A 118 14.88 -2.69 -0.13
N ALA A 119 15.66 -3.75 -0.35
CA ALA A 119 15.12 -5.12 -0.25
C ALA A 119 16.18 -6.22 -0.12
N ASN A 120 16.98 -6.24 0.94
CA ASN A 120 17.72 -7.45 1.27
C ASN A 120 17.47 -7.91 2.71
N GLY A 121 16.50 -8.82 2.84
CA GLY A 121 16.13 -9.46 4.11
C GLY A 121 14.95 -8.79 4.78
N ALA A 122 13.98 -9.60 5.22
CA ALA A 122 12.84 -9.18 6.00
C ALA A 122 13.31 -8.39 7.24
N THR A 123 13.22 -7.07 7.19
CA THR A 123 13.34 -6.18 8.34
C THR A 123 12.04 -6.26 9.13
N GLY A 124 11.76 -7.45 9.64
CA GLY A 124 10.68 -7.72 10.57
C GLY A 124 11.25 -8.43 11.78
N MET A 125 10.86 -7.99 12.98
CA MET A 125 11.24 -8.57 14.27
C MET A 125 10.73 -10.03 14.46
N LEU A 126 10.10 -10.59 13.45
CA LEU A 126 9.57 -11.95 13.39
C LEU A 126 10.31 -12.71 12.28
N LYS A 127 11.52 -13.18 12.60
CA LYS A 127 12.22 -14.17 11.79
C LYS A 127 11.69 -15.54 12.24
N GLU A 128 10.93 -16.22 11.40
CA GLU A 128 10.60 -17.63 11.66
C GLU A 128 11.90 -18.43 11.62
N GLU A 129 12.37 -18.88 12.79
CA GLU A 129 13.39 -19.91 12.87
C GLU A 129 12.83 -21.19 12.27
N GLU A 130 13.47 -21.67 11.20
CA GLU A 130 13.21 -22.97 10.62
C GLU A 130 13.44 -24.05 11.69
N LYS A 131 12.36 -24.56 12.28
CA LYS A 131 12.43 -25.61 13.29
C LYS A 131 12.99 -26.88 12.65
N VAL A 132 14.23 -27.20 13.01
CA VAL A 132 14.86 -28.48 12.68
C VAL A 132 14.10 -29.59 13.42
N ILE A 133 13.27 -30.34 12.70
CA ILE A 133 12.60 -31.53 13.24
C ILE A 133 13.65 -32.65 13.33
N LEU A 134 14.26 -32.79 14.50
CA LEU A 134 15.10 -33.94 14.82
C LEU A 134 14.19 -35.16 15.05
N LYS A 135 14.25 -36.12 14.12
CA LYS A 135 13.56 -37.40 14.23
C LYS A 135 14.39 -38.31 15.15
N ALA A 136 13.94 -38.52 16.39
CA ALA A 136 14.52 -39.55 17.26
C ALA A 136 14.22 -40.94 16.67
N PRO A 137 15.24 -41.80 16.51
CA PRO A 137 15.44 -42.83 17.52
C PRO A 137 16.92 -43.22 17.69
N GLU A 138 17.59 -42.74 18.73
CA GLU A 138 18.78 -43.43 19.26
C GLU A 138 18.90 -43.32 20.79
N ALA A 139 17.78 -43.04 21.47
CA ALA A 139 17.64 -43.47 22.85
C ALA A 139 17.33 -44.98 22.83
N VAL A 140 18.36 -45.82 22.98
CA VAL A 140 18.38 -47.18 23.57
C VAL A 140 19.53 -48.00 22.93
N LYS A 141 20.46 -48.45 23.80
CA LYS A 141 21.64 -49.32 23.60
C LYS A 141 22.95 -48.63 23.17
N ALA A 142 23.81 -48.33 24.13
CA ALA A 142 24.87 -49.26 24.54
C ALA A 142 25.75 -48.63 25.63
N THR A 143 25.75 -49.31 26.78
CA THR A 143 26.73 -49.32 27.89
C THR A 143 26.86 -48.07 28.76
#